data_AF-A0A945GSW4-F1
#
_entry.id   AF-A0A945GSW4-F1
#
_cell.length_a   1.000
_cell.length_b   1.000
_cell.length_c   1.000
_cell.angle_alpha   90.00
_cell.angle_beta   90.00
_cell.angle_gamma   90.00
#
_symmetry.space_group_name_H-M   'P 1'
#
loop_
_entity.id
_entity.type
_entity.pdbx_description
1 polymer ?
#
loop_
_entity_poly.entity_id
_entity_poly.type
_entity_poly.pdbx_seq_one_letter_code
_entity_poly.pdbx_strand_id
1 'polypeptide(L)'
;MKRIKIVTLALSTIIPAFAVEAAPRKVLAENFTATWCTYCPDVANGLIMLQDEFPDTFFPMQIHGGDNYSTTWGDQRQSFYNIGGYPTVWTDGVLSQVGSYGSPSGNYTQLRAAYMQRQAVSTDVTMEMCGSSVDADTYSVTVTVGIESGGSSKNLRIHCAQVIHNYPSSPSYNYACFMQASNQDRSVSAGGSATVDFVFDLDSASMARLDDVSFIAWAQKTNSSGPSEVYQAEKHIYNDGDCQIDQFIVGQKGDFATITDAINACGTGDSITVMPGTYNENIDYGGRGIVIESSGGPDVTIIDGGGNASVVRMFNEPTNTTVLDGFTLRNGDSPLGGGIFTNGSPRILNCVIQDNVAQYGGGIYLLANGSGGAYINGTHFCNNTPNDIQGTWNDAGGNIFDDACGGEPCEGDINEDGSVSVSDLLLAIDQWGGSGSADINGDGTVDVSDILIIVGNWGAC
;
A
#
# COMPACT_ATOMS: atom_id res chain seq x y z
N MET A 1 -13.88 13.65 59.75
CA MET A 1 -14.32 13.36 58.36
C MET A 1 -14.43 14.67 57.57
N LYS A 2 -13.44 14.99 56.74
CA LYS A 2 -13.56 15.96 55.64
C LYS A 2 -12.94 15.29 54.42
N ARG A 3 -13.77 14.89 53.45
CA ARG A 3 -13.35 14.29 52.19
C ARG A 3 -12.88 15.41 51.26
N ILE A 4 -11.61 15.39 50.86
CA ILE A 4 -11.07 16.24 49.80
C ILE A 4 -11.57 15.65 48.47
N LYS A 5 -12.31 16.43 47.69
CA LYS A 5 -12.67 16.10 46.30
C LYS A 5 -11.51 16.52 45.42
N ILE A 6 -10.79 15.55 44.86
CA ILE A 6 -9.89 15.78 43.73
C ILE A 6 -10.78 15.96 42.50
N VAL A 7 -10.73 17.16 41.91
CA VAL A 7 -11.37 17.46 40.62
C VAL A 7 -10.34 17.14 39.54
N THR A 8 -10.54 16.03 38.83
CA THR A 8 -9.74 15.69 37.65
C THR A 8 -10.16 16.63 36.51
N LEU A 9 -9.30 17.59 36.19
CA LEU A 9 -9.47 18.44 35.01
C LEU A 9 -9.03 17.62 33.79
N ALA A 10 -9.97 17.08 33.01
CA ALA A 10 -9.67 16.46 31.73
C ALA A 10 -9.30 17.56 30.73
N LEU A 11 -8.01 17.72 30.46
CA LEU A 11 -7.52 18.58 29.38
C LEU A 11 -7.81 17.86 28.06
N SER A 12 -8.90 18.23 27.39
CA SER A 12 -9.20 17.80 26.02
C SER A 12 -8.20 18.49 25.08
N THR A 13 -7.09 17.83 24.78
CA THR A 13 -6.25 18.20 23.64
C THR A 13 -7.04 17.92 22.37
N ILE A 14 -7.48 18.98 21.70
CA ILE A 14 -7.99 18.90 20.34
C ILE A 14 -6.76 18.58 19.47
N ILE A 15 -6.57 17.30 19.19
CA ILE A 15 -5.63 16.85 18.15
C ILE A 15 -6.24 17.33 16.83
N PRO A 16 -5.54 18.15 16.02
CA PRO A 16 -6.02 18.49 14.70
C PRO A 16 -6.16 17.19 13.91
N ALA A 17 -7.35 16.92 13.39
CA ALA A 17 -7.57 15.85 12.42
C ALA A 17 -6.76 16.20 11.18
N PHE A 18 -5.56 15.64 11.06
CA PHE A 18 -4.80 15.69 9.82
C PHE A 18 -5.53 14.83 8.80
N ALA A 19 -5.78 15.41 7.63
CA ALA A 19 -6.44 14.72 6.52
C ALA A 19 -5.58 13.52 6.13
N VAL A 20 -6.16 12.32 6.21
CA VAL A 20 -5.65 11.13 5.53
C VAL A 20 -5.53 11.51 4.05
N GLU A 21 -4.30 11.52 3.53
CA GLU A 21 -4.07 11.71 2.10
C GLU A 21 -4.67 10.50 1.39
N ALA A 22 -5.72 10.75 0.63
CA ALA A 22 -6.56 9.69 0.10
C ALA A 22 -5.92 9.03 -1.13
N ALA A 23 -6.23 7.75 -1.36
CA ALA A 23 -5.69 6.97 -2.48
C ALA A 23 -5.79 7.72 -3.82
N PRO A 24 -4.78 7.62 -4.72
CA PRO A 24 -4.82 8.30 -6.00
C PRO A 24 -6.03 7.82 -6.80
N ARG A 25 -6.76 8.76 -7.40
CA ARG A 25 -7.96 8.46 -8.17
C ARG A 25 -7.58 7.68 -9.43
N LYS A 26 -8.20 6.53 -9.62
CA LYS A 26 -8.17 5.77 -10.88
C LYS A 26 -9.37 6.20 -11.72
N VAL A 27 -9.11 6.54 -12.97
CA VAL A 27 -10.05 7.24 -13.85
C VAL A 27 -10.70 6.28 -14.83
N LEU A 28 -12.03 6.27 -14.85
CA LEU A 28 -12.81 5.48 -15.80
C LEU A 28 -13.10 6.29 -17.08
N ALA A 29 -12.99 5.66 -18.26
CA ALA A 29 -13.48 6.23 -19.51
C ALA A 29 -14.45 5.28 -20.24
N GLU A 30 -15.70 5.68 -20.34
CA GLU A 30 -16.73 4.94 -21.07
C GLU A 30 -16.83 5.47 -22.49
N ASN A 31 -16.33 4.73 -23.48
CA ASN A 31 -16.37 5.11 -24.90
C ASN A 31 -17.52 4.42 -25.64
N PHE A 32 -18.51 5.19 -26.04
CA PHE A 32 -19.65 4.73 -26.84
C PHE A 32 -19.31 4.73 -28.32
N THR A 33 -19.47 3.57 -28.97
CA THR A 33 -18.96 3.32 -30.32
C THR A 33 -19.87 2.41 -31.14
N ALA A 34 -19.48 2.18 -32.40
CA ALA A 34 -20.02 1.12 -33.24
C ALA A 34 -19.02 0.69 -34.32
N THR A 35 -19.11 -0.53 -34.83
CA THR A 35 -18.21 -1.04 -35.88
C THR A 35 -18.34 -0.31 -37.21
N TRP A 36 -19.54 0.22 -37.50
CA TRP A 36 -19.82 0.99 -38.72
C TRP A 36 -19.42 2.47 -38.60
N CYS A 37 -18.95 2.91 -37.44
CA CYS A 37 -18.57 4.29 -37.17
C CYS A 37 -17.19 4.62 -37.75
N THR A 38 -17.16 5.41 -38.82
CA THR A 38 -15.93 5.86 -39.48
C THR A 38 -15.02 6.70 -38.58
N TYR A 39 -15.58 7.37 -37.57
CA TYR A 39 -14.86 8.31 -36.70
C TYR A 39 -14.30 7.67 -35.43
N CYS A 40 -14.82 6.51 -35.06
CA CYS A 40 -14.48 5.80 -33.84
C CYS A 40 -13.02 5.30 -33.74
N PRO A 41 -12.34 4.90 -34.84
CA PRO A 41 -10.94 4.50 -34.78
C PRO A 41 -10.00 5.57 -34.21
N ASP A 42 -10.20 6.85 -34.57
CA ASP A 42 -9.29 7.92 -34.14
C ASP A 42 -9.37 8.17 -32.63
N VAL A 43 -10.57 8.07 -32.04
CA VAL A 43 -10.78 8.21 -30.60
C VAL A 43 -10.28 6.98 -29.85
N ALA A 44 -10.54 5.79 -30.40
CA ALA A 44 -10.04 4.54 -29.86
C ALA A 44 -8.50 4.54 -29.75
N ASN A 45 -7.79 4.98 -30.78
CA ASN A 45 -6.33 5.12 -30.75
C ASN A 45 -5.86 6.06 -29.63
N GLY A 46 -6.57 7.18 -29.42
CA GLY A 46 -6.25 8.11 -28.33
C GLY A 46 -6.45 7.48 -26.94
N LEU A 47 -7.47 6.64 -26.77
CA LEU A 47 -7.71 5.91 -25.52
C LEU A 47 -6.67 4.81 -25.28
N ILE A 48 -6.26 4.08 -26.33
CA ILE A 48 -5.18 3.09 -26.25
C ILE A 48 -3.86 3.76 -25.86
N MET A 49 -3.48 4.86 -26.53
CA MET A 49 -2.27 5.60 -26.19
C MET A 49 -2.28 6.11 -24.74
N LEU A 50 -3.46 6.49 -24.23
CA LEU A 50 -3.61 6.95 -22.87
C LEU A 50 -3.56 5.80 -21.85
N GLN A 51 -4.10 4.63 -22.20
CA GLN A 51 -3.92 3.39 -21.43
C GLN A 51 -2.44 3.01 -21.33
N ASP A 52 -1.71 3.09 -22.44
CA ASP A 52 -0.29 2.76 -22.49
C ASP A 52 0.55 3.73 -21.64
N GLU A 53 0.13 5.00 -21.56
CA GLU A 53 0.78 6.00 -20.70
C GLU A 53 0.42 5.83 -19.21
N PHE A 54 -0.80 5.39 -18.88
CA PHE A 54 -1.32 5.29 -17.51
C PHE A 54 -2.00 3.92 -17.24
N PRO A 55 -1.26 2.80 -17.32
CA PRO A 55 -1.85 1.45 -17.33
C PRO A 55 -2.57 1.07 -16.02
N ASP A 56 -2.14 1.66 -14.90
CA ASP A 56 -2.61 1.33 -13.55
C ASP A 56 -3.64 2.33 -12.99
N THR A 57 -3.84 3.46 -13.69
CA THR A 57 -4.69 4.57 -13.20
C THR A 57 -5.68 5.09 -14.23
N PHE A 58 -5.68 4.55 -15.45
CA PHE A 58 -6.70 4.83 -16.48
C PHE A 58 -7.34 3.52 -16.95
N PHE A 59 -8.68 3.48 -16.97
CA PHE A 59 -9.47 2.30 -17.35
C PHE A 59 -10.55 2.67 -18.38
N PRO A 60 -10.24 2.62 -19.68
CA PRO A 60 -11.17 2.81 -20.76
C PRO A 60 -11.90 1.51 -21.06
N MET A 61 -13.17 1.63 -21.42
CA MET A 61 -13.95 0.53 -21.96
C MET A 61 -14.71 0.96 -23.20
N GLN A 62 -14.90 0.02 -24.11
CA GLN A 62 -15.62 0.25 -25.35
C GLN A 62 -17.03 -0.34 -25.25
N ILE A 63 -18.04 0.53 -25.29
CA ILE A 63 -19.45 0.17 -25.22
C ILE A 63 -20.08 0.34 -26.60
N HIS A 64 -20.40 -0.79 -27.24
CA HIS A 64 -20.97 -0.82 -28.58
C HIS A 64 -22.49 -0.58 -28.57
N GLY A 65 -22.99 0.10 -29.61
CA GLY A 65 -24.41 0.32 -29.83
C GLY A 65 -24.82 0.12 -31.29
N GLY A 66 -25.91 -0.62 -31.51
CA GLY A 66 -26.46 -0.83 -32.86
C GLY A 66 -25.58 -1.67 -33.78
N ASP A 67 -24.79 -2.59 -33.23
CA ASP A 67 -24.01 -3.59 -33.98
C ASP A 67 -23.94 -4.94 -33.23
N ASN A 68 -23.13 -5.88 -33.72
CA ASN A 68 -23.07 -7.24 -33.19
C ASN A 68 -22.43 -7.35 -31.79
N TYR A 69 -21.85 -6.28 -31.27
CA TYR A 69 -21.19 -6.24 -29.96
C TYR A 69 -22.01 -5.41 -28.96
N SER A 70 -23.15 -4.87 -29.37
CA SER A 70 -24.09 -4.23 -28.44
C SER A 70 -24.65 -5.23 -27.44
N THR A 71 -24.85 -4.77 -26.22
CA THR A 71 -25.38 -5.57 -25.11
C THR A 71 -26.57 -4.84 -24.51
N THR A 72 -27.50 -5.59 -23.89
CA THR A 72 -28.67 -4.98 -23.23
C THR A 72 -28.25 -3.98 -22.15
N TRP A 73 -27.18 -4.26 -21.41
CA TRP A 73 -26.66 -3.34 -20.41
C TRP A 73 -26.01 -2.10 -21.06
N GLY A 74 -25.22 -2.30 -22.12
CA GLY A 74 -24.63 -1.20 -22.89
C GLY A 74 -25.66 -0.24 -23.47
N ASP A 75 -26.78 -0.74 -23.99
CA ASP A 75 -27.90 0.08 -24.50
C ASP A 75 -28.59 0.88 -23.39
N GLN A 76 -28.72 0.30 -22.19
CA GLN A 76 -29.20 1.01 -21.01
C GLN A 76 -28.22 2.11 -20.59
N ARG A 77 -26.92 1.84 -20.66
CA ARG A 77 -25.88 2.82 -20.32
C ARG A 77 -25.81 3.98 -21.32
N GLN A 78 -26.04 3.70 -22.60
CA GLN A 78 -26.20 4.74 -23.62
C GLN A 78 -27.43 5.61 -23.36
N SER A 79 -28.55 5.00 -22.96
CA SER A 79 -29.77 5.72 -22.58
C SER A 79 -29.54 6.58 -21.32
N PHE A 80 -28.78 6.06 -20.36
CA PHE A 80 -28.42 6.78 -19.12
C PHE A 80 -27.70 8.10 -19.40
N TYR A 81 -26.77 8.14 -20.35
CA TYR A 81 -26.04 9.35 -20.75
C TYR A 81 -26.67 10.12 -21.92
N ASN A 82 -27.82 9.66 -22.44
CA ASN A 82 -28.47 10.22 -23.62
C ASN A 82 -27.50 10.38 -24.82
N ILE A 83 -26.80 9.29 -25.16
CA ILE A 83 -25.80 9.29 -26.22
C ILE A 83 -26.47 9.56 -27.58
N GLY A 84 -26.13 10.71 -28.18
CA GLY A 84 -26.69 11.15 -29.45
C GLY A 84 -25.90 10.74 -30.69
N GLY A 85 -24.69 10.19 -30.53
CA GLY A 85 -23.84 9.76 -31.64
C GLY A 85 -22.50 9.17 -31.20
N TYR A 86 -21.78 8.59 -32.16
CA TYR A 86 -20.50 7.92 -31.93
C TYR A 86 -19.35 8.61 -32.70
N PRO A 87 -18.12 8.64 -32.15
CA PRO A 87 -17.77 8.25 -30.79
C PRO A 87 -18.12 9.33 -29.75
N THR A 88 -18.55 8.91 -28.58
CA THR A 88 -18.71 9.78 -27.41
C THR A 88 -18.04 9.14 -26.21
N VAL A 89 -17.17 9.86 -25.52
CA VAL A 89 -16.46 9.37 -24.32
C VAL A 89 -16.97 10.12 -23.09
N TRP A 90 -17.25 9.37 -22.03
CA TRP A 90 -17.55 9.91 -20.71
C TRP A 90 -16.43 9.54 -19.73
N THR A 91 -15.70 10.53 -19.24
CA THR A 91 -14.66 10.35 -18.22
C THR A 91 -15.24 10.59 -16.83
N ASP A 92 -15.10 9.60 -15.94
CA ASP A 92 -15.69 9.55 -14.59
C ASP A 92 -17.19 9.90 -14.53
N GLY A 93 -17.90 9.66 -15.63
CA GLY A 93 -19.32 9.99 -15.75
C GLY A 93 -19.68 11.48 -15.65
N VAL A 94 -18.69 12.39 -15.75
CA VAL A 94 -18.92 13.85 -15.61
C VAL A 94 -18.35 14.69 -16.75
N LEU A 95 -17.25 14.26 -17.39
CA LEU A 95 -16.70 14.94 -18.55
C LEU A 95 -17.09 14.20 -19.81
N SER A 96 -17.91 14.83 -20.65
CA SER A 96 -18.31 14.28 -21.95
C SER A 96 -17.46 14.89 -23.06
N GLN A 97 -16.92 14.05 -23.93
CA GLN A 97 -16.20 14.45 -25.13
C GLN A 97 -16.79 13.74 -26.35
N VAL A 98 -17.18 14.51 -27.37
CA VAL A 98 -17.49 13.97 -28.70
C VAL A 98 -16.19 13.98 -29.51
N GLY A 99 -15.85 12.86 -30.14
CA GLY A 99 -14.60 12.74 -30.89
C GLY A 99 -14.48 13.73 -32.05
N SER A 100 -13.26 14.17 -32.35
CA SER A 100 -12.96 14.99 -33.53
C SER A 100 -12.31 14.12 -34.62
N TYR A 101 -12.84 14.18 -35.83
CA TYR A 101 -12.37 13.36 -36.95
C TYR A 101 -11.05 13.88 -37.56
N GLY A 102 -10.12 12.97 -37.91
CA GLY A 102 -8.92 13.29 -38.67
C GLY A 102 -7.81 13.97 -37.85
N SER A 103 -7.92 13.94 -36.52
CA SER A 103 -6.92 14.49 -35.60
C SER A 103 -6.58 13.52 -34.46
N PRO A 104 -5.87 12.41 -34.73
CA PRO A 104 -5.50 11.45 -33.68
C PRO A 104 -4.75 12.10 -32.50
N SER A 105 -3.81 13.00 -32.78
CA SER A 105 -3.08 13.77 -31.76
C SER A 105 -3.99 14.75 -31.01
N GLY A 106 -4.97 15.34 -31.69
CA GLY A 106 -5.97 16.22 -31.07
C GLY A 106 -6.91 15.47 -30.14
N ASN A 107 -7.34 14.27 -30.52
CA ASN A 107 -8.17 13.41 -29.67
C ASN A 107 -7.40 12.97 -28.42
N TYR A 108 -6.17 12.47 -28.57
CA TYR A 108 -5.33 12.11 -27.42
C TYR A 108 -5.09 13.30 -26.48
N THR A 109 -4.78 14.49 -27.02
CA THR A 109 -4.56 15.70 -26.19
C THR A 109 -5.80 16.06 -25.37
N GLN A 110 -7.00 15.97 -25.95
CA GLN A 110 -8.25 16.25 -25.26
C GLN A 110 -8.57 15.20 -24.20
N LEU A 111 -8.42 13.90 -24.54
CA LEU A 111 -8.64 12.79 -23.61
C LEU A 111 -7.68 12.85 -22.43
N ARG A 112 -6.40 13.11 -22.70
CA ARG A 112 -5.37 13.29 -21.66
C ARG A 112 -5.67 14.49 -20.77
N ALA A 113 -6.17 15.59 -21.32
CA ALA A 113 -6.58 16.75 -20.53
C ALA A 113 -7.77 16.42 -19.61
N ALA A 114 -8.76 15.68 -20.10
CA ALA A 114 -9.87 15.19 -19.28
C ALA A 114 -9.38 14.25 -18.18
N TYR A 115 -8.50 13.29 -18.51
CA TYR A 115 -7.87 12.40 -17.54
C TYR A 115 -7.12 13.16 -16.45
N MET A 116 -6.23 14.09 -16.81
CA MET A 116 -5.47 14.89 -15.84
C MET A 116 -6.38 15.74 -14.95
N GLN A 117 -7.46 16.29 -15.52
CA GLN A 117 -8.46 17.01 -14.74
C GLN A 117 -9.12 16.10 -13.70
N ARG A 118 -9.40 14.84 -14.05
CA ARG A 118 -10.01 13.86 -13.15
C ARG A 118 -9.03 13.33 -12.11
N GLN A 119 -7.81 13.00 -12.50
CA GLN A 119 -6.75 12.54 -11.62
C GLN A 119 -6.46 13.55 -10.50
N ALA A 120 -6.55 14.86 -10.80
CA ALA A 120 -6.36 15.93 -9.82
C ALA A 120 -7.53 16.11 -8.82
N VAL A 121 -8.66 15.44 -9.02
CA VAL A 121 -9.79 15.48 -8.08
C VAL A 121 -9.59 14.42 -7.01
N SER A 122 -9.37 14.85 -5.78
CA SER A 122 -9.29 13.95 -4.63
C SER A 122 -10.55 13.11 -4.46
N THR A 123 -10.37 11.89 -3.97
CA THR A 123 -11.46 10.97 -3.65
C THR A 123 -11.21 10.37 -2.28
N ASP A 124 -12.24 10.31 -1.44
CA ASP A 124 -12.21 9.64 -0.14
C ASP A 124 -12.73 8.18 -0.24
N VAL A 125 -12.90 7.68 -1.46
CA VAL A 125 -13.41 6.34 -1.76
C VAL A 125 -12.25 5.42 -2.12
N THR A 126 -12.11 4.32 -1.40
CA THR A 126 -11.18 3.24 -1.73
C THR A 126 -11.92 2.11 -2.42
N MET A 127 -11.24 1.39 -3.31
CA MET A 127 -11.79 0.22 -3.98
C MET A 127 -10.71 -0.85 -4.11
N GLU A 128 -11.10 -2.08 -3.87
CA GLU A 128 -10.29 -3.28 -4.06
C GLU A 128 -11.17 -4.34 -4.75
N MET A 129 -10.55 -5.17 -5.56
CA MET A 129 -11.22 -6.23 -6.31
C MET A 129 -10.51 -7.55 -6.11
N CYS A 130 -11.29 -8.62 -6.01
CA CYS A 130 -10.82 -9.99 -6.06
C CYS A 130 -11.74 -10.77 -7.00
N GLY A 131 -11.30 -11.87 -7.57
CA GLY A 131 -12.11 -12.78 -8.34
C GLY A 131 -11.61 -14.23 -8.30
N SER A 132 -12.54 -15.16 -8.49
CA SER A 132 -12.26 -16.60 -8.42
C SER A 132 -13.15 -17.34 -9.40
N SER A 133 -12.60 -18.44 -9.95
CA SER A 133 -13.38 -19.36 -10.78
C SER A 133 -14.40 -20.07 -9.88
N VAL A 134 -15.68 -20.02 -10.27
CA VAL A 134 -16.76 -20.71 -9.55
C VAL A 134 -16.92 -22.12 -10.10
N ASP A 135 -16.92 -22.24 -11.44
CA ASP A 135 -16.92 -23.50 -12.16
C ASP A 135 -16.22 -23.35 -13.53
N ALA A 136 -16.65 -24.09 -14.55
CA ALA A 136 -15.95 -24.16 -15.83
C ALA A 136 -16.07 -22.87 -16.65
N ASP A 137 -17.19 -22.16 -16.55
CA ASP A 137 -17.46 -20.94 -17.31
C ASP A 137 -18.05 -19.81 -16.45
N THR A 138 -18.21 -20.00 -15.14
CA THR A 138 -18.63 -18.93 -14.22
C THR A 138 -17.44 -18.37 -13.42
N TYR A 139 -17.35 -17.05 -13.34
CA TYR A 139 -16.34 -16.31 -12.57
C TYR A 139 -17.00 -15.35 -11.58
N SER A 140 -16.57 -15.37 -10.31
CA SER A 140 -17.02 -14.44 -9.29
C SER A 140 -16.00 -13.32 -9.14
N VAL A 141 -16.47 -12.08 -8.98
CA VAL A 141 -15.66 -10.90 -8.66
C VAL A 141 -16.25 -10.22 -7.43
N THR A 142 -15.46 -10.19 -6.37
CA THR A 142 -15.75 -9.49 -5.12
C THR A 142 -15.15 -8.09 -5.17
N VAL A 143 -15.95 -7.07 -4.89
CA VAL A 143 -15.53 -5.67 -4.84
C VAL A 143 -15.72 -5.15 -3.42
N THR A 144 -14.63 -4.72 -2.78
CA THR A 144 -14.68 -4.03 -1.50
C THR A 144 -14.55 -2.54 -1.75
N VAL A 145 -15.52 -1.76 -1.26
CA VAL A 145 -15.49 -0.29 -1.36
C VAL A 145 -15.46 0.31 0.05
N GLY A 146 -14.51 1.21 0.30
CA GLY A 146 -14.34 1.91 1.57
C GLY A 146 -14.57 3.41 1.44
N ILE A 147 -14.85 4.05 2.58
CA ILE A 147 -14.70 5.50 2.74
C ILE A 147 -13.63 5.73 3.79
N GLU A 148 -12.63 6.55 3.47
CA GLU A 148 -11.59 6.96 4.41
C GLU A 148 -12.18 7.50 5.72
N SER A 149 -11.46 7.34 6.83
CA SER A 149 -11.94 7.77 8.16
C SER A 149 -12.24 9.28 8.25
N GLY A 150 -11.49 10.09 7.52
CA GLY A 150 -11.73 11.54 7.35
C GLY A 150 -12.72 11.91 6.24
N GLY A 151 -13.27 10.91 5.53
CA GLY A 151 -14.19 11.09 4.42
C GLY A 151 -15.64 11.39 4.84
N SER A 152 -16.52 11.47 3.86
CA SER A 152 -17.96 11.67 4.05
C SER A 152 -18.72 10.43 3.62
N SER A 153 -19.57 9.91 4.51
CA SER A 153 -20.47 8.78 4.23
C SER A 153 -21.24 8.97 2.92
N LYS A 154 -21.34 7.92 2.09
CA LYS A 154 -21.97 7.99 0.76
C LYS A 154 -22.93 6.83 0.51
N ASN A 155 -23.89 7.08 -0.37
CA ASN A 155 -24.61 6.02 -1.07
C ASN A 155 -23.95 5.85 -2.45
N LEU A 156 -23.38 4.68 -2.68
CA LEU A 156 -22.61 4.33 -3.86
C LEU A 156 -23.38 3.29 -4.66
N ARG A 157 -23.44 3.46 -5.98
CA ARG A 157 -23.77 2.41 -6.92
C ARG A 157 -22.47 1.80 -7.40
N ILE A 158 -22.22 0.56 -6.99
CA ILE A 158 -21.03 -0.18 -7.38
C ILE A 158 -21.39 -0.94 -8.64
N HIS A 159 -20.69 -0.64 -9.72
CA HIS A 159 -20.79 -1.38 -10.97
C HIS A 159 -19.61 -2.32 -11.08
N CYS A 160 -19.79 -3.44 -11.77
CA CYS A 160 -18.70 -4.29 -12.21
C CYS A 160 -19.02 -4.81 -13.62
N ALA A 161 -18.09 -4.60 -14.55
CA ALA A 161 -18.21 -4.96 -15.95
C ALA A 161 -17.11 -5.94 -16.35
N GLN A 162 -17.48 -7.00 -17.07
CA GLN A 162 -16.53 -7.83 -17.78
C GLN A 162 -16.21 -7.20 -19.13
N VAL A 163 -14.92 -7.16 -19.47
CA VAL A 163 -14.42 -6.71 -20.77
C VAL A 163 -13.46 -7.73 -21.39
N ILE A 164 -13.32 -7.70 -22.71
CA ILE A 164 -12.32 -8.49 -23.45
C ILE A 164 -11.38 -7.53 -24.18
N HIS A 165 -10.09 -7.61 -23.89
CA HIS A 165 -9.03 -6.91 -24.61
C HIS A 165 -8.81 -7.51 -26.00
N ASN A 166 -8.30 -6.74 -26.95
CA ASN A 166 -8.01 -7.22 -28.31
C ASN A 166 -9.23 -7.82 -29.07
N TYR A 167 -10.46 -7.52 -28.61
CA TYR A 167 -11.72 -7.94 -29.20
C TYR A 167 -12.58 -6.70 -29.56
N PRO A 168 -13.36 -6.73 -30.66
CA PRO A 168 -13.41 -7.76 -31.70
C PRO A 168 -12.24 -7.72 -32.66
N SER A 169 -11.80 -8.85 -33.24
CA SER A 169 -10.60 -8.90 -34.11
C SER A 169 -10.63 -8.02 -35.37
N SER A 170 -11.78 -7.43 -35.70
CA SER A 170 -11.92 -6.45 -36.77
C SER A 170 -13.11 -5.52 -36.50
N PRO A 171 -12.98 -4.22 -36.78
CA PRO A 171 -11.77 -3.47 -37.19
C PRO A 171 -10.71 -3.33 -36.07
N SER A 172 -9.47 -2.91 -36.39
CA SER A 172 -8.26 -3.06 -35.54
C SER A 172 -8.11 -2.15 -34.31
N TYR A 173 -9.20 -1.66 -33.71
CA TYR A 173 -9.16 -0.67 -32.61
C TYR A 173 -9.58 -1.27 -31.26
N ASN A 174 -8.93 -2.37 -30.88
CA ASN A 174 -9.48 -3.34 -29.95
C ASN A 174 -8.89 -3.20 -28.55
N TYR A 175 -9.68 -2.70 -27.61
CA TYR A 175 -9.35 -2.65 -26.19
C TYR A 175 -10.66 -2.76 -25.41
N ALA A 176 -10.62 -3.51 -24.30
CA ALA A 176 -11.68 -3.57 -23.30
C ALA A 176 -13.12 -3.52 -23.88
N CYS A 177 -13.42 -4.40 -24.85
CA CYS A 177 -14.77 -4.51 -25.40
C CYS A 177 -15.71 -4.99 -24.30
N PHE A 178 -16.74 -4.20 -24.04
CA PHE A 178 -17.73 -4.48 -23.01
C PHE A 178 -18.56 -5.73 -23.36
N MET A 179 -18.67 -6.67 -22.41
CA MET A 179 -19.43 -7.92 -22.60
C MET A 179 -20.70 -7.95 -21.77
N GLN A 180 -20.58 -7.64 -20.48
CA GLN A 180 -21.69 -7.66 -19.54
C GLN A 180 -21.33 -6.87 -18.29
N ALA A 181 -22.35 -6.41 -17.56
CA ALA A 181 -22.16 -5.78 -16.26
C ALA A 181 -23.41 -5.95 -15.40
N SER A 182 -23.23 -5.76 -14.11
CA SER A 182 -24.31 -5.54 -13.17
C SER A 182 -23.91 -4.49 -12.15
N ASN A 183 -24.83 -4.13 -11.25
CA ASN A 183 -24.56 -3.15 -10.22
C ASN A 183 -25.35 -3.42 -8.96
N GLN A 184 -24.84 -2.93 -7.83
CA GLN A 184 -25.51 -2.97 -6.54
C GLN A 184 -25.28 -1.67 -5.77
N ASP A 185 -26.32 -1.18 -5.11
CA ASP A 185 -26.24 0.02 -4.27
C ASP A 185 -25.79 -0.35 -2.84
N ARG A 186 -24.89 0.45 -2.26
CA ARG A 186 -24.39 0.32 -0.88
C ARG A 186 -24.28 1.66 -0.19
N SER A 187 -24.66 1.71 1.08
CA SER A 187 -24.39 2.83 1.97
C SER A 187 -23.12 2.53 2.75
N VAL A 188 -22.11 3.40 2.65
CA VAL A 188 -20.83 3.24 3.33
C VAL A 188 -20.60 4.45 4.23
N SER A 189 -20.38 4.21 5.52
CA SER A 189 -20.05 5.26 6.49
C SER A 189 -18.59 5.68 6.36
N ALA A 190 -18.25 6.91 6.76
CA ALA A 190 -16.86 7.32 6.92
C ALA A 190 -16.09 6.34 7.83
N GLY A 191 -14.90 5.93 7.40
CA GLY A 191 -14.08 4.90 8.06
C GLY A 191 -14.62 3.46 7.95
N GLY A 192 -15.70 3.25 7.19
CA GLY A 192 -16.30 1.94 6.97
C GLY A 192 -16.06 1.42 5.55
N SER A 193 -16.38 0.15 5.35
CA SER A 193 -16.35 -0.51 4.04
C SER A 193 -17.59 -1.37 3.81
N ALA A 194 -17.84 -1.71 2.55
CA ALA A 194 -18.86 -2.67 2.14
C ALA A 194 -18.31 -3.55 1.01
N THR A 195 -18.63 -4.84 1.08
CA THR A 195 -18.23 -5.82 0.06
C THR A 195 -19.43 -6.25 -0.77
N VAL A 196 -19.20 -6.47 -2.07
CA VAL A 196 -20.22 -6.86 -3.04
C VAL A 196 -19.66 -7.89 -4.00
N ASP A 197 -20.37 -9.01 -4.15
CA ASP A 197 -20.02 -10.05 -5.12
C ASP A 197 -20.83 -9.89 -6.41
N PHE A 198 -20.13 -10.08 -7.52
CA PHE A 198 -20.65 -10.11 -8.88
C PHE A 198 -20.29 -11.44 -9.52
N VAL A 199 -21.28 -12.14 -10.07
CA VAL A 199 -21.07 -13.43 -10.73
C VAL A 199 -21.31 -13.25 -12.22
N PHE A 200 -20.35 -13.72 -13.02
CA PHE A 200 -20.33 -13.58 -14.48
C PHE A 200 -20.31 -14.95 -15.13
N ASP A 201 -21.27 -15.19 -16.02
CA ASP A 201 -21.24 -16.35 -16.92
C ASP A 201 -20.45 -15.97 -18.17
N LEU A 202 -19.27 -16.54 -18.34
CA LEU A 202 -18.34 -16.24 -19.43
C LEU A 202 -18.81 -16.92 -20.71
N ASP A 203 -19.17 -16.11 -21.71
CA ASP A 203 -19.64 -16.62 -22.99
C ASP A 203 -18.50 -17.30 -23.79
N SER A 204 -18.86 -17.94 -24.91
CA SER A 204 -17.88 -18.61 -25.78
C SER A 204 -16.78 -17.68 -26.33
N ALA A 205 -17.03 -16.38 -26.44
CA ALA A 205 -16.01 -15.43 -26.89
C ALA A 205 -14.99 -15.14 -25.79
N SER A 206 -15.47 -15.03 -24.55
CA SER A 206 -14.69 -14.85 -23.32
C SER A 206 -13.85 -16.09 -23.03
N MET A 207 -14.47 -17.27 -23.05
CA MET A 207 -13.81 -18.54 -22.78
C MET A 207 -12.71 -18.88 -23.79
N ALA A 208 -12.82 -18.38 -25.02
CA ALA A 208 -11.79 -18.54 -26.04
C ALA A 208 -10.58 -17.60 -25.86
N ARG A 209 -10.65 -16.64 -24.92
CA ARG A 209 -9.68 -15.54 -24.75
C ARG A 209 -9.50 -15.17 -23.29
N LEU A 210 -9.40 -16.15 -22.39
CA LEU A 210 -9.29 -15.89 -20.94
C LEU A 210 -8.14 -14.94 -20.59
N ASP A 211 -7.01 -15.02 -21.31
CA ASP A 211 -5.86 -14.11 -21.13
C ASP A 211 -6.17 -12.64 -21.48
N ASP A 212 -7.23 -12.39 -22.26
CA ASP A 212 -7.70 -11.05 -22.61
C ASP A 212 -8.91 -10.62 -21.75
N VAL A 213 -9.41 -11.45 -20.83
CA VAL A 213 -10.55 -11.12 -19.97
C VAL A 213 -10.09 -10.31 -18.76
N SER A 214 -10.75 -9.17 -18.54
CA SER A 214 -10.61 -8.40 -17.30
C SER A 214 -11.97 -7.88 -16.83
N PHE A 215 -11.99 -7.36 -15.61
CA PHE A 215 -13.16 -6.83 -14.95
C PHE A 215 -12.85 -5.41 -14.47
N ILE A 216 -13.72 -4.47 -14.77
CA ILE A 216 -13.59 -3.08 -14.34
C ILE A 216 -14.76 -2.78 -13.41
N ALA A 217 -14.46 -2.44 -12.15
CA ALA A 217 -15.46 -1.97 -11.20
C ALA A 217 -15.35 -0.47 -10.96
N TRP A 218 -16.46 0.18 -10.65
CA TRP A 218 -16.45 1.58 -10.28
C TRP A 218 -17.57 1.94 -9.32
N ALA A 219 -17.25 2.83 -8.37
CA ALA A 219 -18.19 3.36 -7.38
C ALA A 219 -18.76 4.70 -7.88
N GLN A 220 -20.01 4.70 -8.31
CA GLN A 220 -20.70 5.86 -8.87
C GLN A 220 -21.71 6.45 -7.89
N LYS A 221 -21.99 7.75 -8.02
CA LYS A 221 -23.18 8.35 -7.44
C LYS A 221 -24.45 7.68 -7.99
N THR A 222 -25.47 7.52 -7.14
CA THR A 222 -26.70 6.75 -7.43
C THR A 222 -27.74 7.49 -8.30
N ASN A 223 -27.30 8.37 -9.20
CA ASN A 223 -28.22 9.06 -10.11
C ASN A 223 -28.96 8.06 -11.03
N SER A 224 -30.14 8.46 -11.52
CA SER A 224 -30.91 7.70 -12.50
C SER A 224 -30.57 8.06 -13.96
N SER A 225 -29.81 9.13 -14.18
CA SER A 225 -29.30 9.59 -15.48
C SER A 225 -27.96 10.31 -15.31
N GLY A 226 -27.18 10.40 -16.39
CA GLY A 226 -25.95 11.18 -16.45
C GLY A 226 -26.20 12.70 -16.44
N PRO A 227 -25.20 13.52 -16.07
CA PRO A 227 -23.90 13.14 -15.52
C PRO A 227 -24.01 12.51 -14.12
N SER A 228 -23.11 11.59 -13.79
CA SER A 228 -23.04 10.97 -12.47
C SER A 228 -21.59 10.64 -12.12
N GLU A 229 -21.10 11.31 -11.08
CA GLU A 229 -19.71 11.21 -10.59
C GLU A 229 -19.34 9.76 -10.27
N VAL A 230 -18.29 9.27 -10.92
CA VAL A 230 -17.56 8.08 -10.52
C VAL A 230 -16.49 8.52 -9.53
N TYR A 231 -16.55 8.05 -8.28
CA TYR A 231 -15.63 8.45 -7.21
C TYR A 231 -14.30 7.70 -7.27
N GLN A 232 -14.33 6.42 -7.60
CA GLN A 232 -13.16 5.56 -7.72
C GLN A 232 -13.48 4.41 -8.68
N ALA A 233 -12.45 3.85 -9.30
CA ALA A 233 -12.52 2.66 -10.12
C ALA A 233 -11.39 1.69 -9.78
N GLU A 234 -11.56 0.43 -10.13
CA GLU A 234 -10.53 -0.60 -10.01
C GLU A 234 -10.65 -1.60 -11.16
N LYS A 235 -9.55 -2.30 -11.46
CA LYS A 235 -9.47 -3.33 -12.50
C LYS A 235 -8.92 -4.63 -11.91
N HIS A 236 -9.53 -5.75 -12.29
CA HIS A 236 -9.09 -7.11 -11.95
C HIS A 236 -8.89 -7.93 -13.24
N ILE A 237 -7.78 -8.64 -13.36
CA ILE A 237 -7.52 -9.52 -14.51
C ILE A 237 -8.01 -10.93 -14.19
N TYR A 238 -8.57 -11.64 -15.17
CA TYR A 238 -9.03 -13.00 -14.95
C TYR A 238 -7.89 -13.90 -14.44
N ASN A 239 -8.12 -14.54 -13.27
CA ASN A 239 -7.16 -15.42 -12.59
C ASN A 239 -5.79 -14.76 -12.31
N ASP A 240 -5.76 -13.47 -11.98
CA ASP A 240 -4.52 -12.75 -11.62
C ASP A 240 -3.82 -13.28 -10.35
N GLY A 241 -4.40 -14.27 -9.66
CA GLY A 241 -3.89 -14.80 -8.39
C GLY A 241 -4.11 -13.86 -7.18
N ASP A 242 -4.54 -12.63 -7.42
CA ASP A 242 -4.63 -11.50 -6.48
C ASP A 242 -5.87 -11.52 -5.56
N CYS A 243 -6.39 -12.71 -5.23
CA CYS A 243 -7.78 -12.86 -4.76
C CYS A 243 -7.96 -13.70 -3.50
N GLN A 244 -6.87 -14.15 -2.93
CA GLN A 244 -6.84 -14.46 -1.51
C GLN A 244 -5.99 -13.35 -0.92
N ILE A 245 -6.48 -12.64 0.11
CA ILE A 245 -5.54 -12.05 1.07
C ILE A 245 -4.97 -13.27 1.78
N ASP A 246 -3.90 -13.80 1.23
CA ASP A 246 -3.23 -14.94 1.80
C ASP A 246 -2.43 -14.45 3.01
N GLN A 247 -2.55 -15.22 4.10
CA GLN A 247 -1.68 -15.08 5.24
C GLN A 247 -0.67 -16.22 5.17
N PHE A 248 0.56 -15.88 4.85
CA PHE A 248 1.66 -16.84 4.84
C PHE A 248 2.43 -16.77 6.16
N ILE A 249 2.77 -17.93 6.70
CA ILE A 249 3.64 -18.04 7.86
C ILE A 249 5.05 -18.41 7.39
N VAL A 250 6.04 -17.60 7.75
CA VAL A 250 7.45 -17.88 7.47
C VAL A 250 8.14 -18.38 8.74
N GLY A 251 8.95 -19.44 8.61
CA GLY A 251 9.80 -19.95 9.68
C GLY A 251 9.67 -21.47 9.90
N GLN A 252 10.13 -21.97 11.05
CA GLN A 252 10.12 -23.40 11.34
C GLN A 252 8.70 -23.98 11.33
N LYS A 253 8.36 -24.79 10.30
CA LYS A 253 7.03 -25.36 10.03
C LYS A 253 5.97 -24.35 9.54
N GLY A 254 6.39 -23.16 9.10
CA GLY A 254 5.54 -22.26 8.33
C GLY A 254 5.30 -22.77 6.90
N ASP A 255 4.49 -22.03 6.15
CA ASP A 255 4.23 -22.27 4.72
C ASP A 255 5.52 -22.13 3.90
N PHE A 256 6.40 -21.21 4.30
CA PHE A 256 7.70 -20.98 3.68
C PHE A 256 8.85 -20.99 4.69
N ALA A 257 10.03 -21.39 4.21
CA ALA A 257 11.26 -21.34 4.99
C ALA A 257 11.95 -19.97 4.94
N THR A 258 11.71 -19.20 3.88
CA THR A 258 12.34 -17.90 3.62
C THR A 258 11.28 -16.82 3.40
N ILE A 259 11.63 -15.58 3.69
CA ILE A 259 10.74 -14.44 3.48
C ILE A 259 10.60 -14.17 1.97
N THR A 260 11.69 -14.36 1.21
CA THR A 260 11.68 -14.17 -0.25
C THR A 260 10.71 -15.13 -0.96
N ASP A 261 10.66 -16.41 -0.56
CA ASP A 261 9.71 -17.36 -1.15
C ASP A 261 8.26 -16.99 -0.87
N ALA A 262 7.97 -16.48 0.34
CA ALA A 262 6.65 -15.99 0.70
C ALA A 262 6.26 -14.75 -0.13
N ILE A 263 7.17 -13.77 -0.29
CA ILE A 263 6.92 -12.59 -1.14
C ILE A 263 6.63 -13.00 -2.59
N ASN A 264 7.33 -14.01 -3.12
CA ASN A 264 7.11 -14.50 -4.48
C ASN A 264 5.73 -15.16 -4.67
N ALA A 265 5.12 -15.63 -3.59
CA ALA A 265 3.76 -16.18 -3.59
C ALA A 265 2.68 -15.11 -3.38
N CYS A 266 3.04 -13.92 -2.90
CA CYS A 266 2.07 -12.87 -2.57
C CYS A 266 1.52 -12.10 -3.78
N GLY A 267 0.21 -11.83 -3.72
CA GLY A 267 -0.51 -10.75 -4.42
C GLY A 267 -0.49 -9.43 -3.63
N THR A 268 -1.21 -8.41 -4.11
CA THR A 268 -1.37 -7.14 -3.40
C THR A 268 -2.39 -7.29 -2.28
N GLY A 269 -2.11 -6.75 -1.09
CA GLY A 269 -2.97 -6.88 0.08
C GLY A 269 -2.68 -8.10 0.97
N ASP A 270 -1.83 -9.03 0.53
CA ASP A 270 -1.39 -10.18 1.31
C ASP A 270 -0.59 -9.81 2.56
N SER A 271 -0.54 -10.75 3.49
CA SER A 271 0.22 -10.64 4.73
C SER A 271 1.18 -11.80 4.93
N ILE A 272 2.38 -11.49 5.41
CA ILE A 272 3.39 -12.46 5.79
C ILE A 272 3.67 -12.28 7.27
N THR A 273 3.34 -13.28 8.08
CA THR A 273 3.70 -13.34 9.50
C THR A 273 4.98 -14.18 9.65
N VAL A 274 6.07 -13.55 10.08
CA VAL A 274 7.39 -14.16 10.21
C VAL A 274 7.63 -14.57 11.66
N MET A 275 7.87 -15.86 11.90
CA MET A 275 8.17 -16.38 13.23
C MET A 275 9.60 -16.00 13.67
N PRO A 276 9.89 -15.99 14.99
CA PRO A 276 11.22 -15.73 15.53
C PRO A 276 12.31 -16.56 14.87
N GLY A 277 13.44 -15.92 14.57
CA GLY A 277 14.56 -16.54 13.87
C GLY A 277 15.49 -15.50 13.23
N THR A 278 16.61 -15.99 12.68
CA THR A 278 17.52 -15.18 11.86
C THR A 278 17.42 -15.63 10.41
N TYR A 279 16.97 -14.72 9.56
CA TYR A 279 16.77 -14.91 8.12
C TYR A 279 17.93 -14.24 7.39
N ASN A 280 18.80 -15.04 6.77
CA ASN A 280 19.97 -14.54 6.04
C ASN A 280 19.56 -14.26 4.59
N GLU A 281 18.96 -13.09 4.35
CA GLU A 281 18.29 -12.73 3.10
C GLU A 281 18.43 -11.23 2.82
N ASN A 282 18.30 -10.85 1.54
CA ASN A 282 18.05 -9.47 1.12
C ASN A 282 16.70 -9.45 0.41
N ILE A 283 15.66 -8.94 1.06
CA ILE A 283 14.27 -9.07 0.58
C ILE A 283 13.87 -7.87 -0.30
N ASP A 284 12.99 -8.12 -1.27
CA ASP A 284 12.48 -7.11 -2.20
C ASP A 284 10.97 -7.28 -2.36
N TYR A 285 10.20 -6.26 -2.02
CA TYR A 285 8.73 -6.29 -2.11
C TYR A 285 8.24 -6.34 -3.56
N GLY A 286 9.09 -6.00 -4.54
CA GLY A 286 8.78 -6.10 -5.96
C GLY A 286 7.65 -5.19 -6.43
N GLY A 287 7.36 -4.10 -5.72
CA GLY A 287 6.26 -3.17 -6.02
C GLY A 287 4.90 -3.57 -5.48
N ARG A 288 4.83 -4.58 -4.61
CA ARG A 288 3.58 -5.04 -4.01
C ARG A 288 3.25 -4.28 -2.74
N GLY A 289 1.97 -3.94 -2.56
CA GLY A 289 1.43 -3.42 -1.31
C GLY A 289 1.08 -4.55 -0.34
N ILE A 290 2.10 -5.15 0.29
CA ILE A 290 1.93 -6.26 1.25
C ILE A 290 2.39 -5.87 2.66
N VAL A 291 1.85 -6.58 3.66
CA VAL A 291 2.27 -6.46 5.05
C VAL A 291 3.23 -7.59 5.39
N ILE A 292 4.44 -7.25 5.86
CA ILE A 292 5.35 -8.23 6.45
C ILE A 292 5.54 -7.85 7.91
N GLU A 293 5.11 -8.73 8.81
CA GLU A 293 5.15 -8.51 10.25
C GLU A 293 5.87 -9.66 10.96
N SER A 294 6.59 -9.34 12.02
CA SER A 294 7.17 -10.31 12.94
C SER A 294 6.15 -10.75 13.98
N SER A 295 6.03 -12.05 14.23
CA SER A 295 5.19 -12.56 15.32
C SER A 295 5.84 -12.44 16.70
N GLY A 296 7.14 -12.10 16.77
CA GLY A 296 7.93 -12.07 18.00
C GLY A 296 8.52 -10.70 18.36
N GLY A 297 8.40 -9.72 17.46
CA GLY A 297 9.08 -8.43 17.58
C GLY A 297 10.56 -8.47 17.16
N PRO A 298 11.24 -7.31 17.21
CA PRO A 298 12.57 -7.12 16.62
C PRO A 298 13.67 -7.84 17.40
N ASP A 299 13.52 -8.02 18.72
CA ASP A 299 14.51 -8.66 19.60
C ASP A 299 14.83 -10.12 19.23
N VAL A 300 13.89 -10.79 18.57
CA VAL A 300 13.98 -12.23 18.26
C VAL A 300 13.76 -12.57 16.79
N THR A 301 13.52 -11.55 15.93
CA THR A 301 13.24 -11.75 14.51
C THR A 301 14.13 -10.84 13.68
N ILE A 302 15.16 -11.43 13.09
CA ILE A 302 16.29 -10.72 12.49
C ILE A 302 16.35 -11.03 11.00
N ILE A 303 16.42 -9.99 10.16
CA ILE A 303 16.79 -10.09 8.75
C ILE A 303 18.25 -9.62 8.64
N ASP A 304 19.13 -10.55 8.29
CA ASP A 304 20.58 -10.36 8.22
C ASP A 304 21.01 -10.30 6.75
N GLY A 305 21.37 -9.11 6.26
CA GLY A 305 21.73 -8.86 4.87
C GLY A 305 23.11 -9.36 4.45
N GLY A 306 23.91 -9.87 5.39
CA GLY A 306 25.20 -10.55 5.13
C GLY A 306 26.27 -9.71 4.42
N GLY A 307 26.13 -8.39 4.35
CA GLY A 307 27.06 -7.44 3.75
C GLY A 307 27.06 -7.43 2.22
N ASN A 308 25.96 -7.79 1.57
CA ASN A 308 25.93 -7.96 0.10
C ASN A 308 25.05 -6.96 -0.66
N ALA A 309 24.00 -6.45 -0.02
CA ALA A 309 23.04 -5.50 -0.59
C ALA A 309 22.25 -4.82 0.54
N SER A 310 21.28 -3.97 0.17
CA SER A 310 20.27 -3.47 1.10
C SER A 310 19.54 -4.65 1.74
N VAL A 311 19.29 -4.61 3.06
CA VAL A 311 18.52 -5.68 3.74
C VAL A 311 17.11 -5.77 3.18
N VAL A 312 16.46 -4.61 2.95
CA VAL A 312 15.10 -4.52 2.40
C VAL A 312 15.05 -3.51 1.25
N ARG A 313 14.37 -3.89 0.16
CA ARG A 313 14.09 -3.01 -0.98
C ARG A 313 12.58 -2.86 -1.22
N MET A 314 12.13 -1.63 -1.41
CA MET A 314 10.72 -1.28 -1.68
C MET A 314 10.66 -0.30 -2.86
N PHE A 315 10.54 -0.84 -4.08
CA PHE A 315 10.53 -0.08 -5.35
C PHE A 315 9.17 -0.07 -6.03
N ASN A 316 9.01 0.78 -7.04
CA ASN A 316 7.77 1.03 -7.78
C ASN A 316 6.72 1.82 -6.99
N GLU A 317 7.17 2.87 -6.30
CA GLU A 317 6.31 3.82 -5.60
C GLU A 317 5.39 3.16 -4.55
N PRO A 318 5.98 2.41 -3.60
CA PRO A 318 5.20 1.76 -2.55
C PRO A 318 4.33 2.78 -1.82
N THR A 319 3.09 2.40 -1.51
CA THR A 319 2.15 3.25 -0.77
C THR A 319 2.11 2.83 0.71
N ASN A 320 1.25 3.47 1.51
CA ASN A 320 1.06 3.14 2.92
C ASN A 320 0.52 1.72 3.18
N THR A 321 0.14 0.99 2.13
CA THR A 321 -0.22 -0.44 2.14
C THR A 321 1.00 -1.36 2.23
N THR A 322 2.18 -0.86 1.87
CA THR A 322 3.45 -1.57 2.04
C THR A 322 3.93 -1.39 3.48
N VAL A 323 3.96 -2.48 4.26
CA VAL A 323 4.30 -2.43 5.69
C VAL A 323 5.42 -3.40 6.03
N LEU A 324 6.39 -2.93 6.83
CA LEU A 324 7.38 -3.75 7.51
C LEU A 324 7.27 -3.46 9.02
N ASP A 325 6.96 -4.49 9.82
CA ASP A 325 6.70 -4.33 11.26
C ASP A 325 7.46 -5.35 12.13
N GLY A 326 8.26 -4.86 13.08
CA GLY A 326 8.77 -5.69 14.17
C GLY A 326 10.04 -6.48 13.87
N PHE A 327 10.94 -5.97 13.04
CA PHE A 327 12.18 -6.67 12.65
C PHE A 327 13.45 -5.96 13.10
N THR A 328 14.48 -6.72 13.46
CA THR A 328 15.86 -6.22 13.41
C THR A 328 16.41 -6.38 12.00
N LEU A 329 16.88 -5.30 11.39
CA LEU A 329 17.54 -5.27 10.07
C LEU A 329 19.02 -4.95 10.27
N ARG A 330 19.91 -5.87 9.85
CA ARG A 330 21.34 -5.67 10.06
C ARG A 330 22.25 -6.19 8.96
N ASN A 331 23.51 -5.75 9.03
CA ASN A 331 24.59 -6.14 8.14
C ASN A 331 24.24 -5.91 6.66
N GLY A 332 23.49 -4.86 6.33
CA GLY A 332 23.32 -4.43 4.94
C GLY A 332 24.54 -3.65 4.45
N ASP A 333 24.94 -3.87 3.20
CA ASP A 333 25.99 -3.09 2.53
C ASP A 333 25.57 -2.79 1.09
N SER A 334 25.25 -1.53 0.80
CA SER A 334 24.75 -1.11 -0.51
C SER A 334 25.09 0.34 -0.82
N PRO A 335 25.34 0.75 -2.07
CA PRO A 335 25.50 2.17 -2.39
C PRO A 335 24.36 3.06 -1.90
N LEU A 336 23.12 2.55 -1.90
CA LEU A 336 21.92 3.27 -1.48
C LEU A 336 21.16 2.43 -0.45
N GLY A 337 20.98 2.95 0.76
CA GLY A 337 20.16 2.30 1.79
C GLY A 337 20.77 0.98 2.27
N GLY A 338 21.64 1.00 3.26
CA GLY A 338 22.23 -0.24 3.80
C GLY A 338 21.16 -1.13 4.42
N GLY A 339 20.34 -0.59 5.32
CA GLY A 339 19.18 -1.30 5.88
C GLY A 339 18.04 -1.35 4.86
N ILE A 340 17.48 -0.20 4.50
CA ILE A 340 16.30 -0.08 3.64
C ILE A 340 16.58 0.89 2.49
N PHE A 341 16.19 0.50 1.27
CA PHE A 341 16.15 1.40 0.12
C PHE A 341 14.73 1.47 -0.46
N THR A 342 14.14 2.68 -0.53
CA THR A 342 12.77 2.90 -1.01
C THR A 342 12.60 4.16 -1.88
N ASN A 343 11.57 4.20 -2.73
CA ASN A 343 11.17 5.37 -3.52
C ASN A 343 9.68 5.75 -3.36
N GLY A 344 9.06 5.42 -2.23
CA GLY A 344 7.65 5.73 -1.97
C GLY A 344 7.36 6.10 -0.52
N SER A 345 6.12 5.83 -0.11
CA SER A 345 5.59 6.14 1.22
C SER A 345 5.18 4.88 2.02
N PRO A 346 6.07 3.86 2.19
CA PRO A 346 5.77 2.67 2.98
C PRO A 346 5.68 3.00 4.48
N ARG A 347 5.18 2.05 5.27
CA ARG A 347 5.19 2.10 6.73
C ARG A 347 6.28 1.20 7.30
N ILE A 348 7.16 1.76 8.11
CA ILE A 348 8.25 1.07 8.80
C ILE A 348 8.00 1.22 10.29
N LEU A 349 7.70 0.12 10.97
CA LEU A 349 7.10 0.12 12.30
C LEU A 349 7.88 -0.79 13.23
N ASN A 350 8.14 -0.35 14.46
CA ASN A 350 8.65 -1.18 15.55
C ASN A 350 9.93 -1.98 15.18
N CYS A 351 10.78 -1.42 14.32
CA CYS A 351 11.99 -2.08 13.84
C CYS A 351 13.22 -1.66 14.65
N VAL A 352 14.29 -2.45 14.57
CA VAL A 352 15.65 -2.05 14.95
C VAL A 352 16.48 -2.06 13.67
N ILE A 353 17.05 -0.93 13.28
CA ILE A 353 17.87 -0.78 12.06
C ILE A 353 19.30 -0.54 12.51
N GLN A 354 20.12 -1.59 12.41
CA GLN A 354 21.45 -1.58 13.01
C GLN A 354 22.58 -2.10 12.13
N ASP A 355 23.80 -1.61 12.37
CA ASP A 355 25.02 -2.15 11.76
C ASP A 355 24.95 -2.21 10.22
N ASN A 356 24.29 -1.22 9.59
CA ASN A 356 24.15 -1.15 8.14
C ASN A 356 25.06 -0.09 7.54
N VAL A 357 25.63 -0.39 6.38
CA VAL A 357 26.62 0.43 5.68
C VAL A 357 26.11 0.81 4.29
N ALA A 358 26.32 2.07 3.91
CA ALA A 358 26.03 2.55 2.56
C ALA A 358 26.94 3.70 2.11
N GLN A 359 26.78 4.15 0.86
CA GLN A 359 27.29 5.48 0.46
C GLN A 359 26.29 6.58 0.80
N TYR A 360 25.00 6.27 0.73
CA TYR A 360 23.90 7.18 1.04
C TYR A 360 22.84 6.47 1.87
N GLY A 361 22.54 7.00 3.06
CA GLY A 361 21.60 6.40 4.03
C GLY A 361 22.03 5.00 4.47
N GLY A 362 22.89 4.90 5.48
CA GLY A 362 23.31 3.63 6.07
C GLY A 362 22.12 2.82 6.57
N GLY A 363 21.23 3.45 7.36
CA GLY A 363 20.00 2.79 7.81
C GLY A 363 18.95 2.76 6.70
N ILE A 364 18.49 3.92 6.25
CA ILE A 364 17.45 4.08 5.23
C ILE A 364 17.87 5.12 4.20
N TYR A 365 17.71 4.82 2.91
CA TYR A 365 17.75 5.80 1.84
C TYR A 365 16.38 5.89 1.15
N LEU A 366 15.84 7.11 1.09
CA LEU A 366 14.59 7.43 0.40
C LEU A 366 14.90 8.27 -0.85
N LEU A 367 14.63 7.69 -2.02
CA LEU A 367 14.78 8.37 -3.29
C LEU A 367 13.61 9.34 -3.50
N ALA A 368 13.90 10.64 -3.62
CA ALA A 368 12.90 11.65 -3.87
C ALA A 368 12.34 11.57 -5.30
N ASN A 369 11.07 11.15 -5.43
CA ASN A 369 10.30 11.14 -6.70
C ASN A 369 9.00 11.97 -6.64
N GLY A 370 8.77 12.75 -5.58
CA GLY A 370 7.54 13.52 -5.38
C GLY A 370 6.48 12.80 -4.52
N SER A 371 6.75 11.57 -4.10
CA SER A 371 5.98 10.86 -3.06
C SER A 371 6.25 11.44 -1.65
N GLY A 372 5.27 11.32 -0.75
CA GLY A 372 5.29 11.91 0.59
C GLY A 372 6.37 11.39 1.55
N GLY A 373 7.16 10.39 1.18
CA GLY A 373 8.20 9.78 2.02
C GLY A 373 7.67 8.70 2.98
N ALA A 374 8.53 7.80 3.46
CA ALA A 374 8.13 6.71 4.35
C ALA A 374 7.64 7.21 5.71
N TYR A 375 6.67 6.51 6.30
CA TYR A 375 6.20 6.74 7.66
C TYR A 375 6.93 5.81 8.61
N ILE A 376 7.70 6.39 9.54
CA ILE A 376 8.56 5.64 10.45
C ILE A 376 8.06 5.86 11.88
N ASN A 377 7.75 4.77 12.58
CA ASN A 377 7.23 4.78 13.94
C ASN A 377 7.89 3.71 14.80
N GLY A 378 8.16 4.03 16.07
CA GLY A 378 8.65 3.06 17.05
C GLY A 378 9.97 2.39 16.67
N THR A 379 10.76 3.00 15.77
CA THR A 379 11.95 2.36 15.18
C THR A 379 13.21 2.88 15.85
N HIS A 380 14.10 1.97 16.24
CA HIS A 380 15.41 2.27 16.81
C HIS A 380 16.50 2.17 15.74
N PHE A 381 17.32 3.20 15.61
CA PHE A 381 18.45 3.28 14.70
C PHE A 381 19.76 3.33 15.48
N CYS A 382 20.74 2.51 15.09
CA CYS A 382 22.06 2.53 15.72
C CYS A 382 23.17 1.94 14.84
N ASN A 383 24.42 2.38 15.00
CA ASN A 383 25.57 1.88 14.23
C ASN A 383 25.41 1.91 12.69
N ASN A 384 24.57 2.78 12.12
CA ASN A 384 24.42 2.87 10.67
C ASN A 384 25.38 3.91 10.07
N THR A 385 26.09 3.56 9.00
CA THR A 385 27.08 4.44 8.34
C THR A 385 26.71 4.70 6.88
N PRO A 386 26.71 5.95 6.38
CA PRO A 386 27.13 7.17 7.07
C PRO A 386 26.05 7.85 7.92
N ASN A 387 24.76 7.61 7.63
CA ASN A 387 23.63 8.25 8.32
C ASN A 387 22.52 7.22 8.56
N ASP A 388 21.73 7.36 9.61
CA ASP A 388 20.57 6.49 9.86
C ASP A 388 19.50 6.64 8.79
N ILE A 389 19.20 7.87 8.36
CA ILE A 389 18.18 8.14 7.35
C ILE A 389 18.67 9.22 6.41
N GLN A 390 18.49 9.01 5.10
CA GLN A 390 18.73 10.02 4.08
C GLN A 390 17.56 10.09 3.11
N GLY A 391 16.95 11.28 2.98
CA GLY A 391 15.80 11.55 2.11
C GLY A 391 14.63 12.15 2.90
N THR A 392 13.51 12.40 2.23
CA THR A 392 12.29 12.92 2.86
C THR A 392 11.54 11.77 3.51
N TRP A 393 11.24 11.88 4.81
CA TRP A 393 10.49 10.89 5.58
C TRP A 393 9.53 11.59 6.56
N ASN A 394 8.56 10.84 7.05
CA ASN A 394 7.56 11.29 8.01
C ASN A 394 7.80 10.65 9.36
N ASP A 395 8.09 11.47 10.37
CA ASP A 395 8.17 11.03 11.76
C ASP A 395 6.76 10.78 12.31
N ALA A 396 6.41 9.50 12.45
CA ALA A 396 5.17 9.07 13.08
C ALA A 396 5.32 8.82 14.59
N GLY A 397 6.48 9.18 15.18
CA GLY A 397 6.75 9.19 16.62
C GLY A 397 7.40 7.91 17.15
N GLY A 398 7.96 7.99 18.35
CA GLY A 398 8.55 6.84 19.05
C GLY A 398 9.88 6.32 18.47
N ASN A 399 10.50 7.07 17.56
CA ASN A 399 11.78 6.69 16.97
C ASN A 399 12.95 7.06 17.91
N ILE A 400 13.97 6.21 17.95
CA ILE A 400 15.18 6.37 18.78
C ILE A 400 16.39 6.34 17.84
N PHE A 401 17.36 7.23 18.07
CA PHE A 401 18.58 7.34 17.27
C PHE A 401 19.78 7.37 18.21
N ASP A 402 20.52 6.27 18.26
CA ASP A 402 21.69 6.10 19.10
C ASP A 402 22.92 5.86 18.22
N ASP A 403 24.11 6.28 18.65
CA ASP A 403 25.32 6.01 17.88
C ASP A 403 25.68 4.52 17.91
N ALA A 404 25.31 3.80 18.98
CA ALA A 404 25.61 2.39 19.21
C ALA A 404 24.38 1.59 19.65
N CYS A 405 24.35 0.30 19.31
CA CYS A 405 23.17 -0.57 19.51
C CYS A 405 23.07 -1.25 20.88
N GLY A 406 24.11 -1.13 21.70
CA GLY A 406 23.92 -1.23 23.15
C GLY A 406 23.44 0.14 23.57
N GLY A 407 22.23 0.22 24.14
CA GLY A 407 21.66 1.49 24.58
C GLY A 407 22.68 2.28 25.41
N GLU A 408 22.49 3.60 25.48
CA GLU A 408 23.28 4.49 26.35
C GLU A 408 23.60 3.76 27.67
N PRO A 409 24.89 3.66 28.07
CA PRO A 409 25.29 2.89 29.24
C PRO A 409 24.43 3.33 30.42
N CYS A 410 23.53 2.45 30.84
CA CYS A 410 22.64 2.71 31.94
C CYS A 410 23.48 2.79 33.20
N GLU A 411 23.38 3.93 33.88
CA GLU A 411 24.18 4.23 35.06
C GLU A 411 23.90 3.18 36.16
N GLY A 412 24.79 2.20 36.31
CA GLY A 412 24.61 1.07 37.23
C GLY A 412 24.66 -0.33 36.60
N ASP A 413 24.72 -0.45 35.27
CA ASP A 413 25.06 -1.71 34.58
C ASP A 413 26.58 -1.87 34.56
N ILE A 414 27.10 -2.63 35.51
CA ILE A 414 28.55 -2.78 35.76
C ILE A 414 29.13 -3.87 34.85
N ASN A 415 28.32 -4.84 34.42
CA ASN A 415 28.76 -5.96 33.59
C ASN A 415 28.48 -5.77 32.08
N GLU A 416 27.85 -4.65 31.72
CA GLU A 416 27.48 -4.26 30.36
C GLU A 416 26.58 -5.32 29.68
N ASP A 417 25.70 -5.96 30.45
CA ASP A 417 24.78 -6.98 29.94
C ASP A 417 23.44 -6.43 29.43
N GLY A 418 23.26 -5.12 29.49
CA GLY A 418 22.05 -4.42 29.04
C GLY A 418 20.94 -4.42 30.09
N SER A 419 21.25 -4.74 31.35
CA SER A 419 20.29 -4.67 32.44
C SER A 419 20.93 -4.33 33.78
N VAL A 420 20.38 -3.36 34.50
CA VAL A 420 20.76 -3.09 35.90
C VAL A 420 20.01 -4.07 36.80
N SER A 421 20.74 -5.07 37.30
CA SER A 421 20.17 -6.22 37.98
C SER A 421 20.92 -6.62 39.26
N VAL A 422 20.56 -7.77 39.82
CA VAL A 422 21.26 -8.33 40.99
C VAL A 422 22.70 -8.70 40.66
N SER A 423 23.01 -8.97 39.40
CA SER A 423 24.38 -9.25 38.95
C SER A 423 25.29 -8.04 39.19
N ASP A 424 24.82 -6.84 38.86
CA ASP A 424 25.54 -5.59 39.04
C ASP A 424 25.70 -5.23 40.51
N LEU A 425 24.62 -5.40 41.28
CA LEU A 425 24.67 -5.20 42.72
C LEU A 425 25.71 -6.14 43.39
N LEU A 426 25.82 -7.38 42.92
CA LEU A 426 26.82 -8.32 43.42
C LEU A 426 28.25 -7.90 43.04
N LEU A 427 28.45 -7.29 41.87
CA LEU A 427 29.74 -6.73 41.46
C LEU A 427 30.15 -5.53 42.33
N ALA A 428 29.21 -4.66 42.69
CA ALA A 428 29.48 -3.56 43.62
C ALA A 428 29.79 -4.04 45.04
N ILE A 429 29.12 -5.10 45.51
CA ILE A 429 29.43 -5.72 46.81
C ILE A 429 30.80 -6.39 46.80
N ASP A 430 31.20 -7.03 45.69
CA ASP A 430 32.52 -7.66 45.55
C ASP A 430 33.67 -6.63 45.57
N GLN A 431 33.46 -5.45 44.98
CA GLN A 431 34.44 -4.37 44.92
C GLN A 431 34.38 -3.41 46.13
N TRP A 432 33.59 -3.71 47.15
CA TRP A 432 33.30 -2.81 48.27
C TRP A 432 34.53 -2.24 48.98
N GLY A 433 34.60 -0.91 49.10
CA GLY A 433 35.71 -0.17 49.70
C GLY A 433 36.98 -0.13 48.84
N GLY A 434 36.94 -0.68 47.63
CA GLY A 434 37.99 -0.57 46.62
C GLY A 434 37.70 0.54 45.62
N SER A 435 38.40 0.53 44.49
CA SER A 435 38.11 1.34 43.30
C SER A 435 38.05 0.42 42.08
N GLY A 436 37.26 0.76 41.07
CA GLY A 436 37.05 -0.13 39.93
C GLY A 436 35.83 0.22 39.10
N SER A 437 35.34 -0.72 38.31
CA SER A 437 34.15 -0.52 37.45
C SER A 437 32.85 -0.29 38.25
N ALA A 438 32.84 -0.64 39.54
CA ALA A 438 31.70 -0.39 40.43
C ALA A 438 31.77 0.96 41.18
N ASP A 439 32.82 1.77 40.98
CA ASP A 439 32.90 3.16 41.47
C ASP A 439 32.21 4.06 40.45
N ILE A 440 30.87 4.09 40.53
CA ILE A 440 30.00 4.68 39.52
C ILE A 440 30.02 6.20 39.63
N ASN A 441 30.13 6.74 40.86
CA ASN A 441 30.17 8.18 41.08
C ASN A 441 31.58 8.80 40.87
N GLY A 442 32.62 7.95 40.74
CA GLY A 442 33.99 8.34 40.45
C GLY A 442 34.73 9.02 41.60
N ASP A 443 34.29 8.82 42.85
CA ASP A 443 34.91 9.43 44.03
C ASP A 443 36.14 8.67 44.55
N GLY A 444 36.44 7.51 43.95
CA GLY A 444 37.58 6.67 44.26
C GLY A 444 37.29 5.56 45.26
N THR A 445 36.04 5.40 45.73
CA THR A 445 35.65 4.35 46.68
C THR A 445 34.28 3.76 46.33
N VAL A 446 34.20 2.44 46.12
CA VAL A 446 32.90 1.75 46.01
C VAL A 446 32.21 1.71 47.37
N ASP A 447 31.15 2.49 47.54
CA ASP A 447 30.39 2.58 48.79
C ASP A 447 28.86 2.63 48.60
N VAL A 448 28.15 3.06 49.65
CA VAL A 448 26.68 3.11 49.64
C VAL A 448 26.17 4.02 48.54
N SER A 449 26.93 5.06 48.19
CA SER A 449 26.59 6.04 47.17
C SER A 449 26.49 5.39 45.79
N ASP A 450 27.39 4.45 45.45
CA ASP A 450 27.35 3.69 44.19
C ASP A 450 26.19 2.69 44.16
N ILE A 451 25.94 1.99 45.27
CA ILE A 451 24.78 1.08 45.37
C ILE A 451 23.46 1.83 45.18
N LEU A 452 23.35 3.08 45.67
CA LEU A 452 22.15 3.88 45.47
C LEU A 452 21.92 4.23 43.99
N ILE A 453 22.97 4.32 43.18
CA ILE A 453 22.88 4.53 41.73
C ILE A 453 22.36 3.24 41.06
N ILE A 454 22.92 2.08 41.39
CA ILE A 454 22.46 0.76 40.87
C ILE A 454 20.98 0.51 41.21
N VAL A 455 20.60 0.67 42.48
CA VAL A 455 19.22 0.43 42.90
C VAL A 455 18.27 1.51 42.36
N GLY A 456 18.77 2.72 42.13
CA GLY A 456 18.02 3.83 41.51
C GLY A 456 17.67 3.59 40.05
N ASN A 457 18.49 2.81 39.33
CA ASN A 457 18.36 2.53 37.90
C ASN A 457 17.97 1.08 37.58
N TRP A 458 17.41 0.34 38.55
CA TRP A 458 17.07 -1.08 38.41
C TRP A 458 16.08 -1.37 37.26
N GLY A 459 16.46 -2.23 36.32
CA GLY A 459 15.63 -2.58 35.16
C GLY A 459 16.44 -2.88 33.91
N ALA A 460 15.73 -3.16 32.82
CA ALA A 460 16.36 -3.24 31.50
C ALA A 460 16.82 -1.86 31.05
N CYS A 461 17.92 -1.87 30.31
CA CYS A 461 18.37 -0.78 29.46
C CYS A 461 17.77 -1.06 28.05
#